data_AF-A0A932VIH8-F1
#
_entry.id   AF-A0A932VIH8-F1
#
_cell.length_a   1.000
_cell.length_b   1.000
_cell.length_c   1.000
_cell.angle_alpha   90.00
_cell.angle_beta   90.00
_cell.angle_gamma   90.00
#
_symmetry.space_group_name_H-M   'P 1'
#
loop_
_entity.id
_entity.type
_entity.pdbx_description
1 polymer ?
#
loop_
_entity_poly.entity_id
_entity_poly.type
_entity_poly.pdbx_seq_one_letter_code
_entity_poly.pdbx_strand_id
1 'polypeptide(L)' 'MPDTPFSKGDKVPTDGEYVCVPCGYHKVYKSGDEFTECISCFSGTPQGEHEEFVEGQEMWEKVQPPIENQT' A
#
# COMPACT_ATOMS: atom_id res chain seq x y z
N MET A 1 14.79 -7.64 -4.30
CA MET A 1 13.84 -8.51 -3.58
C MET A 1 12.50 -8.24 -4.25
N PRO A 2 11.71 -9.25 -4.66
CA PRO A 2 10.47 -8.94 -5.36
C PRO A 2 9.65 -8.00 -4.48
N ASP A 3 9.18 -6.92 -5.09
CA ASP A 3 8.37 -5.83 -4.54
C ASP A 3 7.00 -6.36 -4.11
N THR A 4 6.99 -7.22 -3.10
CA THR A 4 5.74 -7.78 -2.59
C THR A 4 4.98 -6.68 -1.84
N PRO A 5 3.72 -6.39 -2.19
CA PRO A 5 2.97 -5.33 -1.51
C PRO A 5 2.72 -5.69 -0.04
N PHE A 6 2.46 -4.68 0.80
CA PHE A 6 2.21 -4.81 2.23
C PHE A 6 0.72 -4.95 2.51
N SER A 7 0.35 -5.84 3.42
CA SER A 7 -1.04 -6.06 3.83
C SER A 7 -1.47 -5.08 4.91
N LYS A 8 -2.78 -4.92 5.09
CA LYS A 8 -3.32 -4.25 6.28
C LYS A 8 -2.86 -4.99 7.54
N GLY A 9 -2.43 -4.24 8.56
CA GLY A 9 -1.88 -4.79 9.79
C GLY A 9 -0.37 -4.97 9.78
N ASP A 10 0.28 -4.94 8.62
CA ASP A 10 1.74 -5.00 8.55
C ASP A 10 2.38 -3.72 9.10
N LYS A 11 3.59 -3.87 9.64
CA LYS A 11 4.40 -2.74 10.09
C LYS A 11 5.10 -2.10 8.91
N VAL A 12 4.99 -0.78 8.84
CA VAL A 12 5.65 0.05 7.85
C VAL A 12 7.17 -0.06 8.07
N PRO A 13 7.93 -0.60 7.11
CA PRO A 13 9.36 -0.84 7.31
C PRO A 13 10.17 0.47 7.35
N THR A 14 9.77 1.44 6.54
CA THR A 14 10.50 2.70 6.34
C THR A 14 9.51 3.84 6.13
N ASP A 15 9.87 5.05 6.53
CA ASP A 15 9.11 6.23 6.14
C ASP A 15 9.04 6.39 4.61
N GLY A 16 7.92 6.95 4.16
CA GLY A 16 7.73 7.27 2.76
C GLY A 16 6.26 7.30 2.34
N GLU A 17 6.07 7.59 1.06
CA GLU A 17 4.78 7.47 0.41
C GLU A 17 4.56 6.03 -0.04
N TYR A 18 3.34 5.56 0.18
CA TYR A 18 2.86 4.25 -0.23
C TYR A 18 1.61 4.42 -1.06
N VAL A 19 1.48 3.59 -2.09
CA VAL A 19 0.33 3.59 -3.00
C VAL A 19 -0.52 2.36 -2.74
N CYS A 20 -1.83 2.56 -2.67
CA CYS A 20 -2.79 1.48 -2.62
C CYS A 20 -2.90 0.84 -4.01
N VAL A 21 -2.45 -0.40 -4.17
CA VAL A 21 -2.36 -1.12 -5.44
C VAL A 21 -3.70 -1.17 -6.20
N PRO A 22 -4.86 -1.46 -5.55
CA PRO A 22 -6.15 -1.50 -6.26
C PRO A 22 -6.61 -0.18 -6.88
N CYS A 23 -6.31 0.97 -6.27
CA CYS A 23 -6.94 2.24 -6.63
C CYS A 23 -5.97 3.39 -6.93
N GLY A 24 -4.67 3.18 -6.72
CA GLY A 24 -3.67 4.21 -6.91
C GLY A 24 -3.78 5.35 -5.89
N TYR A 25 -4.38 5.14 -4.72
CA TYR A 25 -4.43 6.17 -3.66
C TYR A 25 -3.10 6.24 -2.91
N HIS A 26 -2.52 7.43 -2.79
CA HIS A 26 -1.24 7.65 -2.12
C HIS A 26 -1.44 8.06 -0.66
N LYS A 27 -0.62 7.51 0.24
CA LYS A 27 -0.58 7.89 1.65
C LYS A 27 0.84 7.82 2.19
N VAL A 28 1.20 8.84 2.98
CA VAL A 28 2.49 8.87 3.68
C VAL A 28 2.37 8.12 5.00
N TYR A 29 3.29 7.18 5.22
CA TYR A 29 3.42 6.41 6.46
C TYR A 29 4.78 6.65 7.11
N LYS A 30 4.86 6.51 8.44
CA LYS A 30 6.14 6.51 9.16
C LYS A 30 6.56 5.08 9.48
N SER A 31 7.88 4.85 9.55
CA SER A 31 8.42 3.57 10.01
C SER A 31 7.85 3.22 11.39
N GLY A 32 7.42 1.96 11.55
CA GLY A 32 6.78 1.46 12.77
C GLY A 32 5.28 1.69 12.87
N ASP A 33 4.69 2.53 12.00
CA ASP A 33 3.24 2.63 11.86
C ASP A 33 2.67 1.31 11.30
N GLU A 34 1.35 1.20 11.33
CA GLU A 34 0.63 0.07 10.77
C GLU A 34 -0.09 0.47 9.48
N PHE A 35 -0.01 -0.39 8.46
CA PHE A 35 -0.81 -0.20 7.25
C PHE A 35 -2.29 -0.39 7.57
N THR A 36 -3.05 0.68 7.43
CA THR A 36 -4.52 0.69 7.59
C THR A 36 -5.24 0.32 6.29
N GLU A 37 -6.57 0.16 6.35
CA GLU A 37 -7.40 0.14 5.13
C GLU A 37 -7.16 1.38 4.24
N CYS A 38 -7.45 1.22 2.95
CA CYS A 38 -7.50 2.34 2.03
C CYS A 38 -8.89 2.97 2.08
N ILE A 39 -8.98 4.22 2.55
CA ILE A 39 -10.24 4.96 2.65
C ILE A 39 -10.82 5.35 1.28
N SER A 40 -10.05 5.27 0.20
CA SER A 40 -10.48 5.69 -1.13
C SER A 40 -11.30 4.64 -1.85
N CYS A 41 -10.88 3.37 -1.78
CA CYS A 41 -11.59 2.25 -2.41
C CYS A 41 -12.16 1.26 -1.39
N PHE A 42 -12.01 1.57 -0.09
CA PHE A 42 -12.40 0.71 1.02
C PHE A 42 -11.76 -0.70 0.99
N SER A 43 -10.65 -0.86 0.26
CA SER A 43 -9.87 -2.10 0.27
C SER A 43 -9.37 -2.40 1.69
N GLY A 44 -9.39 -3.68 2.07
CA GLY A 44 -9.15 -4.11 3.46
C GLY A 44 -10.37 -4.01 4.38
N THR A 45 -11.58 -3.85 3.82
CA THR A 45 -12.87 -3.87 4.52
C THR A 45 -13.93 -4.67 3.75
N PRO A 46 -15.02 -5.13 4.40
CA PRO A 46 -16.15 -5.81 3.73
C PRO A 46 -16.92 -4.95 2.72
N GLN A 47 -16.63 -3.65 2.65
CA GLN A 47 -17.32 -2.65 1.82
C GLN A 47 -16.50 -2.24 0.59
N GLY A 48 -15.30 -2.81 0.41
CA GLY A 48 -14.48 -2.54 -0.77
C GLY A 48 -15.16 -3.00 -2.05
N GLU A 49 -15.22 -2.14 -3.06
CA GLU A 49 -15.87 -2.43 -4.35
C GLU A 49 -15.08 -3.45 -5.21
N HIS A 50 -13.89 -3.84 -4.77
CA HIS A 50 -13.09 -4.87 -5.42
C HIS A 50 -13.33 -6.22 -4.73
N GLU A 51 -14.36 -6.95 -5.17
CA GLU A 51 -14.72 -8.30 -4.69
C GLU A 51 -13.55 -9.32 -4.78
N GLU A 52 -12.54 -9.03 -5.59
CA GLU A 52 -11.31 -9.81 -5.75
C GLU A 52 -10.23 -9.56 -4.69
N PHE A 53 -10.34 -8.49 -3.89
CA PHE A 53 -9.40 -8.13 -2.82
C PHE A 53 -9.98 -8.45 -1.43
N VAL A 54 -10.04 -9.74 -1.14
CA VAL A 54 -10.44 -10.30 0.16
C VAL A 54 -9.37 -10.02 1.22
N GLU A 55 -9.78 -9.99 2.49
CA GLU A 55 -8.92 -9.98 3.70
C GLU A 55 -7.65 -10.83 3.50
N GLY A 56 -6.47 -10.21 3.60
CA GLY A 56 -5.18 -10.89 3.44
C GLY A 56 -4.47 -10.70 2.09
N GLN A 57 -5.01 -9.89 1.16
CA GLN A 57 -4.25 -9.44 -0.01
C GLN A 57 -3.44 -8.18 0.27
N GLU A 58 -2.25 -8.19 -0.30
CA GLU A 58 -1.20 -7.20 -0.23
C GLU A 58 -1.64 -5.90 -0.93
N MET A 59 -1.80 -4.82 -0.17
CA MET A 59 -2.52 -3.60 -0.59
C MET A 59 -1.62 -2.41 -0.88
N TRP A 60 -0.51 -2.28 -0.16
CA TRP A 60 0.30 -1.06 -0.13
C TRP A 60 1.66 -1.33 -0.75
N GLU A 61 2.08 -0.53 -1.71
CA GLU A 61 3.42 -0.61 -2.29
C GLU A 61 4.19 0.67 -1.99
N LYS A 62 5.49 0.58 -1.69
CA LYS A 62 6.29 1.79 -1.47
C LYS A 62 6.50 2.49 -2.81
N VAL A 63 6.12 3.76 -2.89
CA VAL A 63 6.42 4.58 -4.06
C VAL A 63 7.92 4.84 -4.07
N GLN A 64 8.62 4.22 -5.03
CA GLN A 64 10.01 4.55 -5.29
C GLN A 64 10.03 5.87 -6.09
N PRO A 65 10.86 6.85 -5.72
CA PRO A 65 11.08 7.99 -6.61
C PRO A 65 11.56 7.46 -7.97
N PRO A 66 11.16 8.09 -9.09
CA PRO A 66 11.65 7.67 -10.39
C PRO A 66 13.16 7.60 -10.33
N ILE A 67 13.71 6.44 -10.65
CA ILE A 67 15.15 6.27 -10.79
C ILE A 67 15.51 7.18 -11.96
N GLU A 68 16.00 8.38 -11.64
CA GLU A 68 16.63 9.26 -12.61
C GLU A 68 17.83 8.46 -13.12
N ASN A 69 17.64 7.73 -14.22
CA ASN A 69 18.74 7.14 -14.94
C ASN A 69 19.64 8.29 -15.34
N GLN A 70 20.73 8.43 -14.60
CA GLN A 70 21.89 9.19 -14.97
C GLN A 70 22.39 8.65 -16.31
N THR A 71 22.58 9.56 -17.26
CA THR A 71 23.31 9.47 -18.55
C THR A 71 22.44 9.42 -19.80
#